data_AF-A0A1H0VHT6-F1
#
_entry.id   AF-A0A1H0VHT6-F1
#
_cell.length_a   1.000
_cell.length_b   1.000
_cell.length_c   1.000
_cell.angle_alpha   90.00
_cell.angle_beta   90.00
_cell.angle_gamma   90.00
#
_symmetry.space_group_name_H-M   'P 1'
#
loop_
_entity.id
_entity.type
_entity.pdbx_description
1 polymer ?
#
loop_
_entity_poly.entity_id
_entity_poly.type
_entity_poly.pdbx_seq_one_letter_code
_entity_poly.pdbx_strand_id
1 'polypeptide(L)'
;MVKSASGPPPGDPALALPTTLVGRDTDFSGVAAGPALLQRYVPKRADIRLTSVGTRLFAARKAAEPGQVDGRYGDTEHAWEAVRVPEGVGRSVYEYVVLAGLAYAAFDFAEDEDGVWWFLECNQSGQFGFVELETGQPISEAVALWLSQHKADRRVPQSQL
;
A
#
# COMPACT_ATOMS: atom_id res chain seq x y z
N MET A 1 5.78 -5.31 12.78
CA MET A 1 6.44 -4.67 11.62
C MET A 1 6.60 -3.20 11.95
N VAL A 2 7.84 -2.70 12.00
CA VAL A 2 8.17 -1.29 12.24
C VAL A 2 8.93 -0.80 11.02
N LYS A 3 8.60 0.39 10.50
CA LYS A 3 9.38 1.06 9.42
C LYS A 3 10.62 1.77 9.97
N SER A 4 10.90 1.61 11.26
CA SER A 4 11.89 2.35 12.04
C SER A 4 12.35 1.53 13.26
N ALA A 5 12.78 0.28 13.09
CA ALA A 5 13.66 -0.35 14.08
C ALA A 5 15.03 -0.54 13.40
N SER A 6 15.90 0.47 13.51
CA SER A 6 17.21 0.46 12.87
C SER A 6 18.28 -0.12 13.80
N GLY A 7 18.92 -1.21 13.36
CA GLY A 7 20.36 -1.41 13.50
C GLY A 7 21.07 -0.99 12.20
N PRO A 8 22.40 -0.79 12.18
CA PRO A 8 23.12 -0.48 10.94
C PRO A 8 22.91 -1.59 9.90
N PRO A 9 22.72 -1.25 8.61
CA PRO A 9 22.51 -2.23 7.56
C PRO A 9 23.72 -3.17 7.43
N PRO A 10 23.55 -4.43 7.01
CA PRO A 10 24.67 -5.36 6.79
C PRO A 10 25.64 -4.94 5.67
N GLY A 11 25.37 -3.86 4.94
CA GLY A 11 26.18 -3.41 3.80
C GLY A 11 26.15 -1.89 3.59
N ASP A 12 27.18 -1.39 2.90
CA ASP A 12 27.43 0.03 2.59
C ASP A 12 27.40 0.29 1.07
N PRO A 13 26.70 1.32 0.55
CA PRO A 13 25.54 2.02 1.11
C PRO A 13 24.27 1.67 0.33
N ALA A 14 23.20 1.32 1.04
CA ALA A 14 21.86 1.60 0.54
C ALA A 14 20.98 1.92 1.73
N LEU A 15 20.54 3.17 1.80
CA LEU A 15 19.62 3.69 2.80
C LEU A 15 18.22 3.10 2.56
N ALA A 16 18.09 1.81 2.82
CA ALA A 16 16.86 1.05 2.74
C ALA A 16 16.52 0.59 4.16
N LEU A 17 15.37 1.01 4.67
CA LEU A 17 14.78 0.48 5.89
C LEU A 17 13.72 -0.55 5.47
N PRO A 18 14.09 -1.83 5.30
CA PRO A 18 13.13 -2.86 4.96
C PRO A 18 12.20 -3.08 6.15
N THR A 19 11.08 -3.72 5.86
CA THR A 19 10.21 -4.20 6.91
C THR A 19 10.87 -5.38 7.63
N THR A 20 11.11 -5.24 8.94
CA THR A 20 11.85 -6.24 9.73
C THR A 20 10.96 -6.87 10.80
N LEU A 21 11.17 -8.17 11.05
CA LEU A 21 10.59 -8.88 12.18
C LEU A 21 11.26 -8.42 13.47
N VAL A 22 10.44 -8.16 14.47
CA VAL A 22 10.88 -7.70 15.78
C VAL A 22 10.75 -8.85 16.76
N GLY A 23 11.85 -9.21 17.39
CA GLY A 23 11.91 -10.27 18.40
C GLY A 23 11.34 -9.78 19.74
N ARG A 24 11.09 -10.72 20.65
CA ARG A 24 10.58 -10.40 22.00
C ARG A 24 11.55 -9.52 22.80
N ASP A 25 12.84 -9.71 22.58
CA ASP A 25 13.92 -9.04 23.33
C ASP A 25 14.54 -7.89 22.55
N THR A 26 13.84 -7.33 21.55
CA THR A 26 14.34 -6.20 20.78
C THR A 26 14.48 -4.94 21.64
N ASP A 27 15.65 -4.31 21.56
CA ASP A 27 15.88 -2.99 22.16
C ASP A 27 15.20 -1.89 21.31
N PHE A 28 14.35 -1.09 21.96
CA PHE A 28 13.64 0.04 21.35
C PHE A 28 14.22 1.40 21.74
N SER A 29 15.39 1.45 22.40
CA SER A 29 16.06 2.69 22.79
C SER A 29 16.25 3.66 21.60
N GLY A 30 16.52 3.12 20.41
CA GLY A 30 16.71 3.89 19.18
C GLY A 30 15.48 4.63 18.64
N VAL A 31 14.27 4.30 19.13
CA VAL A 31 13.01 4.99 18.75
C VAL A 31 12.37 5.74 19.90
N ALA A 32 13.01 5.84 21.05
CA ALA A 32 12.42 6.45 22.25
C ALA A 32 12.01 7.94 22.07
N ALA A 33 12.56 8.62 21.05
CA ALA A 33 12.25 10.01 20.75
C ALA A 33 10.90 10.23 20.04
N GLY A 34 10.19 9.18 19.62
CA GLY A 34 8.91 9.32 18.92
C GLY A 34 8.06 8.05 18.93
N PRO A 35 6.79 8.13 18.50
CA PRO A 35 5.94 6.96 18.43
C PRO A 35 6.45 5.97 17.37
N ALA A 36 6.44 4.68 17.70
CA ALA A 36 6.70 3.59 16.78
C ALA A 36 5.43 2.78 16.56
N LEU A 37 5.16 2.39 15.31
CA LEU A 37 4.07 1.49 14.96
C LEU A 37 4.60 0.06 14.87
N LEU A 38 4.06 -0.83 15.69
CA LEU A 38 4.30 -2.27 15.65
C LEU A 38 3.03 -2.97 15.18
N GLN A 39 3.12 -3.67 14.05
CA GLN A 39 2.04 -4.56 13.58
C GLN A 39 2.35 -6.04 13.82
N ARG A 40 1.31 -6.86 14.00
CA ARG A 40 1.40 -8.33 14.01
C ARG A 40 2.05 -8.82 12.71
N TYR A 41 2.87 -9.86 12.80
CA TYR A 41 3.37 -10.55 11.61
C TYR A 41 2.27 -11.42 11.00
N VAL A 42 2.08 -11.29 9.68
CA VAL A 42 1.18 -12.13 8.88
C VAL A 42 2.04 -13.06 8.04
N PRO A 43 2.00 -14.39 8.26
CA PRO A 43 2.58 -15.36 7.35
C PRO A 43 1.80 -15.30 6.03
N LYS A 44 2.29 -14.47 5.11
CA LYS A 44 1.60 -14.19 3.85
C LYS A 44 1.99 -15.19 2.78
N ARG A 45 1.03 -15.54 1.92
CA ARG A 45 1.26 -16.28 0.67
C ARG A 45 1.35 -15.35 -0.55
N ALA A 46 0.93 -14.09 -0.38
CA ALA A 46 1.03 -13.07 -1.41
C ALA A 46 0.99 -11.66 -0.85
N ASP A 47 1.52 -10.74 -1.63
CA ASP A 47 1.28 -9.31 -1.52
C ASP A 47 0.14 -8.90 -2.46
N ILE A 48 -0.71 -7.98 -2.00
CA ILE A 48 -1.76 -7.37 -2.81
C ILE A 48 -1.49 -5.87 -2.91
N ARG A 49 -1.44 -5.37 -4.14
CA ARG A 49 -1.38 -3.95 -4.45
C ARG A 49 -2.74 -3.53 -4.99
N LEU A 50 -3.46 -2.69 -4.27
CA LEU A 50 -4.74 -2.14 -4.70
C LEU A 50 -4.62 -0.64 -4.92
N THR A 51 -4.81 -0.19 -6.15
CA THR A 51 -4.84 1.22 -6.51
C THR A 51 -6.28 1.69 -6.62
N SER A 52 -6.62 2.75 -5.89
CA SER A 52 -7.89 3.47 -5.98
C SER A 52 -7.70 4.75 -6.76
N VAL A 53 -8.55 5.00 -7.76
CA VAL A 53 -8.61 6.25 -8.53
C VAL A 53 -10.06 6.71 -8.61
N GLY A 54 -10.41 7.77 -7.88
CA GLY A 54 -11.80 8.15 -7.67
C GLY A 54 -12.61 6.99 -7.07
N THR A 55 -13.54 6.42 -7.86
CA THR A 55 -14.37 5.28 -7.45
C THR A 55 -13.91 3.95 -8.07
N ARG A 56 -12.84 3.94 -8.87
CA ARG A 56 -12.34 2.74 -9.57
C ARG A 56 -11.24 2.09 -8.72
N LEU A 57 -11.31 0.78 -8.57
CA LEU A 57 -10.31 -0.02 -7.85
C LEU A 57 -9.62 -0.97 -8.83
N PHE A 58 -8.30 -1.04 -8.74
CA PHE A 58 -7.43 -1.89 -9.54
C PHE A 58 -6.55 -2.70 -8.60
N ALA A 59 -6.76 -4.00 -8.50
CA ALA A 59 -5.98 -4.84 -7.60
C ALA A 59 -5.11 -5.81 -8.39
N ALA A 60 -3.90 -6.00 -7.88
CA ALA A 60 -2.98 -7.00 -8.36
C ALA A 60 -2.43 -7.80 -7.19
N ARG A 61 -2.12 -9.06 -7.47
CA ARG A 61 -1.59 -10.05 -6.54
C ARG A 61 -0.23 -10.50 -7.02
N LYS A 62 0.73 -10.62 -6.10
CA LYS A 62 2.03 -11.23 -6.36
C LYS A 62 2.32 -12.29 -5.30
N ALA A 63 2.58 -13.52 -5.73
CA ALA A 63 2.89 -14.60 -4.81
C ALA A 63 4.15 -14.29 -4.00
N ALA A 64 4.15 -14.67 -2.73
CA ALA A 64 5.26 -14.49 -1.81
C ALA A 64 5.90 -15.83 -1.50
N GLU A 65 7.23 -15.84 -1.38
CA GLU A 65 7.97 -17.02 -0.94
C GLU A 65 7.77 -17.25 0.57
N PRO A 66 7.86 -18.51 1.05
CA PRO A 66 7.81 -18.80 2.47
C PRO A 66 8.80 -17.96 3.29
N GLY A 67 8.29 -17.26 4.30
CA GLY A 67 9.10 -16.39 5.16
C GLY A 67 9.43 -15.02 4.57
N GLN A 68 8.94 -14.68 3.36
CA GLN A 68 9.11 -13.35 2.80
C GLN A 68 8.33 -12.31 3.63
N VAL A 69 9.06 -11.34 4.18
CA VAL A 69 8.49 -10.29 5.04
C VAL A 69 8.14 -9.05 4.23
N ASP A 70 9.08 -8.56 3.42
CA ASP A 70 8.93 -7.36 2.62
C ASP A 70 8.88 -7.72 1.12
N GLY A 71 7.75 -7.43 0.47
CA GLY A 71 7.52 -7.77 -0.95
C GLY A 71 8.45 -7.05 -1.94
N ARG A 72 9.16 -6.01 -1.48
CA ARG A 72 10.11 -5.23 -2.29
C ARG A 72 11.50 -5.86 -2.35
N TYR A 73 11.78 -6.80 -1.46
CA TYR A 73 13.07 -7.46 -1.33
C TYR A 73 12.91 -8.97 -1.48
N GLY A 74 13.96 -9.59 -2.02
CA GLY A 74 13.89 -10.98 -2.48
C GLY A 74 13.48 -11.03 -3.94
N ASP A 75 14.30 -11.68 -4.74
CA ASP A 75 13.99 -11.94 -6.14
C ASP A 75 12.97 -13.07 -6.17
N THR A 76 11.73 -12.75 -6.54
CA THR A 76 10.69 -13.74 -6.76
C THR A 76 10.40 -13.75 -8.24
N GLU A 77 10.47 -14.90 -8.91
CA GLU A 77 10.11 -15.04 -10.34
C GLU A 77 8.62 -14.74 -10.62
N HIS A 78 7.85 -14.46 -9.58
CA HIS A 78 6.43 -14.13 -9.64
C HIS A 78 6.17 -12.72 -10.13
N ALA A 79 5.39 -12.62 -11.21
CA ALA A 79 4.80 -11.38 -11.70
C ALA A 79 3.55 -10.99 -10.90
N TRP A 80 3.17 -9.71 -10.98
CA TRP A 80 1.88 -9.21 -10.57
C TRP A 80 0.80 -9.68 -11.54
N GLU A 81 -0.28 -10.21 -10.98
CA GLU A 81 -1.46 -10.66 -11.72
C GLU A 81 -2.69 -9.90 -11.26
N ALA A 82 -3.57 -9.51 -12.19
CA ALA A 82 -4.82 -8.86 -11.83
C ALA A 82 -5.69 -9.78 -10.97
N VAL A 83 -6.27 -9.24 -9.89
CA VAL A 83 -7.13 -9.99 -8.98
C VAL A 83 -8.41 -9.23 -8.70
N ARG A 84 -9.50 -9.96 -8.46
CA ARG A 84 -10.77 -9.34 -8.05
C ARG A 84 -10.68 -8.86 -6.61
N VAL A 85 -11.18 -7.66 -6.36
CA VAL A 85 -11.29 -7.08 -5.01
C VAL A 85 -12.49 -7.74 -4.30
N PRO A 86 -12.29 -8.35 -3.12
CA PRO A 86 -13.41 -8.81 -2.29
C PRO A 86 -14.34 -7.65 -1.93
N GLU A 87 -15.66 -7.86 -1.99
CA GLU A 87 -16.66 -6.80 -1.82
C GLU A 87 -16.48 -6.01 -0.50
N GLY A 88 -16.24 -6.73 0.60
CA GLY A 88 -15.99 -6.10 1.91
C GLY A 88 -14.74 -5.23 1.94
N VAL A 89 -13.68 -5.65 1.25
CA VAL A 89 -12.45 -4.84 1.10
C VAL A 89 -12.73 -3.61 0.25
N GLY A 90 -13.41 -3.77 -0.89
CA GLY A 90 -13.74 -2.66 -1.78
C GLY A 90 -14.57 -1.57 -1.08
N ARG A 91 -15.58 -1.97 -0.30
CA ARG A 91 -16.37 -1.04 0.52
C ARG A 91 -15.52 -0.31 1.56
N SER A 92 -14.67 -1.04 2.28
CA SER A 92 -13.79 -0.45 3.31
C SER A 92 -12.78 0.53 2.71
N VAL A 93 -12.20 0.20 1.54
CA VAL A 93 -11.31 1.10 0.80
C VAL A 93 -12.04 2.36 0.35
N TYR A 94 -13.26 2.23 -0.16
CA TYR A 94 -14.07 3.37 -0.57
C TYR A 94 -14.36 4.31 0.61
N GLU A 95 -14.82 3.76 1.74
CA GLU A 95 -15.07 4.53 2.96
C GLU A 95 -13.78 5.23 3.44
N TYR A 96 -12.64 4.53 3.41
CA TYR A 96 -11.35 5.10 3.77
C TYR A 96 -10.99 6.31 2.92
N VAL A 97 -11.01 6.19 1.58
CA VAL A 97 -10.58 7.29 0.69
C VAL A 97 -11.53 8.49 0.77
N VAL A 98 -12.82 8.26 1.00
CA VAL A 98 -13.79 9.34 1.22
C VAL A 98 -13.49 10.07 2.53
N LEU A 99 -13.31 9.35 3.64
CA LEU A 99 -12.99 9.94 4.94
C LEU A 99 -11.66 10.70 4.93
N ALA A 100 -10.66 10.18 4.21
CA ALA A 100 -9.34 10.79 4.08
C ALA A 100 -9.28 11.92 3.03
N GLY A 101 -10.34 12.12 2.23
CA GLY A 101 -10.36 13.12 1.17
C GLY A 101 -9.39 12.82 0.01
N LEU A 102 -9.10 11.54 -0.25
CA LEU A 102 -8.13 11.10 -1.25
C LEU A 102 -8.79 10.81 -2.60
N ALA A 103 -8.28 11.45 -3.65
CA ALA A 103 -8.63 11.15 -5.04
C ALA A 103 -7.90 9.91 -5.58
N TYR A 104 -6.71 9.65 -5.04
CA TYR A 104 -5.82 8.57 -5.41
C TYR A 104 -5.22 7.97 -4.15
N ALA A 105 -5.11 6.64 -4.12
CA ALA A 105 -4.41 5.93 -3.06
C ALA A 105 -3.92 4.57 -3.55
N ALA A 106 -2.71 4.19 -3.17
CA ALA A 106 -2.19 2.84 -3.30
C ALA A 106 -2.22 2.17 -1.93
N PHE A 107 -2.91 1.05 -1.84
CA PHE A 107 -3.06 0.23 -0.65
C PHE A 107 -2.21 -1.03 -0.80
N ASP A 108 -1.51 -1.38 0.28
CA ASP A 108 -0.79 -2.64 0.39
C ASP A 108 -1.49 -3.55 1.40
N PHE A 109 -1.72 -4.80 0.99
CA PHE A 109 -2.22 -5.85 1.86
C PHE A 109 -1.30 -7.07 1.81
N ALA A 110 -1.26 -7.82 2.90
CA ALA A 110 -0.79 -9.20 2.92
C ALA A 110 -1.98 -10.15 2.76
N GLU A 111 -1.88 -11.13 1.86
CA GLU A 111 -2.85 -12.23 1.77
C GLU A 111 -2.32 -13.43 2.57
N ASP A 112 -3.10 -13.94 3.52
CA ASP A 112 -2.75 -15.16 4.28
C ASP A 112 -3.18 -16.46 3.58
N GLU A 113 -2.91 -17.60 4.21
CA GLU A 113 -3.23 -18.94 3.68
C GLU A 113 -4.73 -19.14 3.41
N ASP A 114 -5.59 -18.50 4.20
CA ASP A 114 -7.05 -18.54 4.07
C ASP A 114 -7.58 -17.57 2.99
N GLY A 115 -6.70 -16.77 2.37
CA GLY A 115 -7.06 -15.77 1.37
C GLY A 115 -7.59 -14.46 1.96
N VAL A 116 -7.41 -14.23 3.26
CA VAL A 116 -7.80 -12.99 3.93
C VAL A 116 -6.77 -11.90 3.62
N TRP A 117 -7.26 -10.70 3.27
CA TRP A 117 -6.41 -9.54 2.99
C TRP A 117 -6.23 -8.68 4.25
N TRP A 118 -5.01 -8.64 4.76
CA TRP A 118 -4.60 -7.86 5.92
C TRP A 118 -4.07 -6.50 5.48
N PHE A 119 -4.78 -5.41 5.81
CA PHE A 119 -4.35 -4.04 5.49
C PHE A 119 -3.02 -3.69 6.17
N LEU A 120 -2.06 -3.19 5.40
CA LEU A 120 -0.73 -2.79 5.89
C LEU A 120 -0.54 -1.28 5.86
N GLU A 121 -0.65 -0.67 4.68
CA GLU A 121 -0.51 0.79 4.51
C GLU A 121 -1.40 1.33 3.39
N CYS A 122 -1.66 2.64 3.47
CA CYS A 122 -2.22 3.45 2.39
C CYS A 122 -1.21 4.56 2.06
N ASN A 123 -0.82 4.65 0.80
CA ASN A 123 0.10 5.65 0.27
C ASN A 123 -0.59 6.50 -0.79
N GLN A 124 -0.86 7.76 -0.45
CA GLN A 124 -1.53 8.75 -1.31
C GLN A 124 -0.74 9.14 -2.57
N SER A 125 0.50 8.69 -2.70
CA SER A 125 1.34 8.90 -3.88
C SER A 125 2.13 7.63 -4.26
N GLY A 126 1.61 6.45 -3.87
CA GLY A 126 2.28 5.18 -4.19
C GLY A 126 2.32 4.93 -5.69
N GLN A 127 3.45 4.43 -6.21
CA GLN A 127 3.60 4.12 -7.63
C GLN A 127 2.65 3.00 -8.06
N PHE A 128 2.10 3.10 -9.27
CA PHE A 128 1.23 2.08 -9.87
C PHE A 128 1.79 1.49 -11.17
N GLY A 129 2.82 2.11 -11.76
CA GLY A 129 3.30 1.77 -13.12
C GLY A 129 3.73 0.32 -13.28
N PHE A 130 4.39 -0.27 -12.27
CA PHE A 130 4.79 -1.68 -12.32
C PHE A 130 3.58 -2.63 -12.38
N VAL A 131 2.49 -2.31 -11.66
CA VAL A 131 1.24 -3.08 -11.73
C VAL A 131 0.61 -2.97 -13.11
N GLU A 132 0.51 -1.75 -13.64
CA GLU A 132 -0.08 -1.52 -14.96
C GLU A 132 0.69 -2.26 -16.06
N LEU A 133 2.03 -2.20 -16.02
CA LEU A 133 2.88 -2.88 -17.00
C LEU A 133 2.71 -4.40 -16.99
N GLU A 134 2.64 -5.02 -15.81
CA GLU A 134 2.57 -6.48 -15.68
C GLU A 134 1.14 -7.02 -15.85
N THR A 135 0.13 -6.26 -15.44
CA THR A 135 -1.28 -6.73 -15.45
C THR A 135 -2.11 -6.20 -16.61
N GLY A 136 -1.65 -5.16 -17.32
CA GLY A 136 -2.41 -4.47 -18.36
C GLY A 136 -3.61 -3.66 -17.85
N GLN A 137 -3.74 -3.45 -16.54
CA GLN A 137 -4.84 -2.67 -15.98
C GLN A 137 -4.71 -1.17 -16.35
N PRO A 138 -5.79 -0.48 -16.75
CA PRO A 138 -5.74 0.89 -17.26
C PRO A 138 -5.77 1.94 -16.14
N ILE A 139 -4.75 1.92 -15.27
CA ILE A 139 -4.64 2.81 -14.10
C ILE A 139 -4.28 4.23 -14.54
N SER A 140 -3.30 4.41 -15.43
CA SER A 140 -2.89 5.71 -15.96
C SER A 140 -4.03 6.40 -16.71
N GLU A 141 -4.78 5.65 -17.51
CA GLU A 141 -6.00 6.13 -18.16
C GLU A 141 -7.04 6.58 -17.13
N ALA A 142 -7.27 5.79 -16.07
CA ALA A 142 -8.19 6.16 -15.01
C ALA A 142 -7.79 7.47 -14.32
N VAL A 143 -6.48 7.67 -14.07
CA VAL A 143 -5.96 8.91 -13.50
C VAL A 143 -6.17 10.09 -14.46
N ALA A 144 -5.85 9.93 -15.74
CA ALA A 144 -6.05 10.97 -16.76
C ALA A 144 -7.53 11.34 -16.92
N LEU A 145 -8.43 10.35 -16.91
CA LEU A 145 -9.87 10.56 -16.93
C LEU A 145 -10.35 11.30 -15.68
N TRP A 146 -9.85 10.94 -14.50
CA TRP A 146 -10.21 11.62 -13.26
C TRP A 146 -9.78 13.10 -13.27
N LEU A 147 -8.57 13.39 -13.76
CA LEU A 147 -8.03 14.75 -13.85
C LEU A 147 -8.71 15.59 -14.94
N SER A 148 -9.15 14.98 -16.04
CA SER A 148 -9.81 15.70 -17.14
C SER A 148 -11.26 16.08 -16.81
N GLN A 149 -11.88 15.40 -15.85
CA GLN A 149 -13.20 15.74 -15.33
C GLN A 149 -13.13 17.05 -14.53
N HIS A 150 -13.44 18.15 -15.20
CA HIS A 150 -13.68 19.44 -14.54
C HIS A 150 -14.86 19.29 -13.59
N LYS A 151 -14.62 19.20 -12.28
CA LYS A 151 -15.61 19.70 -11.32
C LYS A 151 -15.64 21.21 -11.48
N ALA A 152 -16.74 21.74 -12.00
CA ALA A 152 -16.99 23.18 -11.96
C ALA A 152 -16.67 23.67 -10.55
N ASP A 153 -15.73 24.61 -10.50
CA ASP A 153 -15.12 25.16 -9.32
C ASP A 153 -16.19 25.43 -8.24
N ARG A 154 -16.03 24.83 -7.04
CA ARG A 154 -16.85 25.16 -5.87
C ARG A 154 -16.39 26.54 -5.39
N ARG A 155 -16.73 27.58 -6.15
CA ARG A 155 -16.56 28.96 -5.69
C ARG A 155 -17.37 29.10 -4.41
N VAL A 156 -16.65 29.27 -3.30
CA VAL A 156 -17.23 29.77 -2.05
C VAL A 156 -17.87 31.12 -2.40
N PRO A 157 -19.20 31.31 -2.23
CA PRO A 157 -19.78 32.64 -2.37
C PRO A 157 -19.05 33.56 -1.39
N GLN A 158 -18.39 34.59 -1.89
CA GLN A 158 -17.97 35.70 -1.04
C GLN A 158 -19.24 36.27 -0.41
N SER A 159 -19.46 35.99 0.87
CA SER A 159 -20.45 36.72 1.64
C SER A 159 -19.97 38.17 1.70
N GLN A 160 -20.69 39.05 1.02
CA GLN A 160 -20.56 40.49 1.22
C GLN A 160 -20.99 40.81 2.66
N LEU A 161 -20.05 41.28 3.48
CA LEU A 161 -20.27 42.14 4.64
C LEU A 161 -19.16 43.19 4.65
#